data_AF-A0A946NG31-F1
#
_entry.id   AF-A0A946NG31-F1
#
_cell.length_a   1.000
_cell.length_b   1.000
_cell.length_c   1.000
_cell.angle_alpha   90.00
_cell.angle_beta   90.00
_cell.angle_gamma   90.00
#
_symmetry.space_group_name_H-M   'P 1'
#
loop_
_entity.id
_entity.type
_entity.pdbx_description
1 polymer ?
#
loop_
_entity_poly.entity_id
_entity_poly.type
_entity_poly.pdbx_seq_one_letter_code
_entity_poly.pdbx_strand_id
1 'polypeptide(L)'
;HKQLNTHLLQIENEFYSSIRPKRTTATGETPLHALAERGVEYVEVRCIDLNPLLPCGIDMQTMCFLDTFLLFCLLKDSPKTNNVEYALIPQNIDRTVYQGRDPELKLLVGDSEILLREWGQLLFDEMRPVADLLDSANQTNAYGQAFNVMMLKLTDGGATPAAMLLEEMRANGETYYAMAMRKATEHRAYFQAKPPSAETTAKYRQLAEESLRRQTEIEASDTLSFDDFLAGYYR
;
A
#
# COMPACT_ATOMS: atom_id res chain seq x y z
N HIS A 1 -17.44 -20.87 17.27
CA HIS A 1 -16.99 -21.07 15.88
C HIS A 1 -15.46 -20.95 15.82
N LYS A 2 -14.75 -21.89 15.19
CA LYS A 2 -13.28 -21.81 14.99
C LYS A 2 -12.90 -21.20 13.63
N GLN A 3 -13.81 -21.31 12.66
CA GLN A 3 -13.76 -20.80 11.29
C GLN A 3 -15.20 -20.46 10.88
N LEU A 4 -15.39 -19.53 9.93
CA LEU A 4 -16.69 -19.16 9.37
C LEU A 4 -17.21 -20.21 8.39
N ASN A 5 -16.33 -20.79 7.58
CA ASN A 5 -16.63 -21.93 6.68
C ASN A 5 -15.34 -22.72 6.35
N THR A 6 -15.43 -23.74 5.49
CA THR A 6 -14.31 -24.62 5.09
C THR A 6 -13.86 -24.41 3.63
N HIS A 7 -14.26 -23.31 3.00
CA HIS A 7 -13.83 -22.96 1.64
C HIS A 7 -12.38 -22.48 1.64
N LEU A 8 -11.78 -22.40 0.44
CA LEU A 8 -10.41 -21.88 0.26
C LEU A 8 -10.28 -20.43 0.78
N LEU A 9 -11.32 -19.62 0.60
CA LEU A 9 -11.45 -18.28 1.16
C LEU A 9 -12.76 -18.25 1.95
N GLN A 10 -12.70 -17.89 3.23
CA GLN A 10 -13.89 -17.75 4.06
C GLN A 10 -14.67 -16.50 3.72
N ILE A 11 -13.97 -15.41 3.37
CA ILE A 11 -14.51 -14.16 2.86
C ILE A 11 -13.54 -13.59 1.82
N GLU A 12 -14.00 -12.67 1.00
CA GLU A 12 -13.23 -12.12 -0.12
C GLU A 12 -12.00 -11.33 0.35
N ASN A 13 -12.06 -10.81 1.57
CA ASN A 13 -10.95 -10.09 2.17
C ASN A 13 -9.71 -10.97 2.41
N GLU A 14 -9.86 -12.29 2.47
CA GLU A 14 -8.75 -13.26 2.62
C GLU A 14 -7.92 -13.44 1.34
N PHE A 15 -8.39 -12.95 0.18
CA PHE A 15 -7.64 -13.08 -1.07
C PHE A 15 -6.41 -12.16 -1.11
N TYR A 16 -5.24 -12.64 -0.72
CA TYR A 16 -4.00 -11.83 -0.72
C TYR A 16 -3.59 -11.40 -2.14
N SER A 17 -3.49 -10.08 -2.34
CA SER A 17 -3.01 -9.47 -3.59
C SER A 17 -2.28 -8.14 -3.31
N SER A 18 -1.38 -7.75 -4.22
CA SER A 18 -0.61 -6.49 -4.14
C SER A 18 -1.44 -5.24 -4.42
N ILE A 19 -2.53 -5.39 -5.18
CA ILE A 19 -3.51 -4.35 -5.48
C ILE A 19 -4.92 -4.95 -5.55
N ARG A 20 -5.95 -4.20 -5.15
CA ARG A 20 -7.34 -4.63 -5.22
C ARG A 20 -8.25 -3.56 -5.83
N PRO A 21 -9.17 -3.91 -6.73
CA PRO A 21 -10.29 -3.04 -7.07
C PRO A 21 -11.26 -2.97 -5.89
N LYS A 22 -11.79 -1.78 -5.61
CA LYS A 22 -12.68 -1.55 -4.47
C LYS A 22 -13.90 -0.71 -4.87
N ARG A 23 -14.98 -0.93 -4.14
CA ARG A 23 -16.23 -0.18 -4.17
C ARG A 23 -16.74 -0.02 -2.75
N THR A 24 -17.27 1.15 -2.41
CA THR A 24 -17.94 1.37 -1.14
C THR A 24 -19.17 0.47 -1.03
N THR A 25 -19.25 -0.31 0.04
CA THR A 25 -20.34 -1.26 0.32
C THR A 25 -21.40 -0.63 1.21
N ALA A 26 -22.67 -0.93 0.94
CA ALA A 26 -23.74 -0.67 1.89
C ALA A 26 -23.69 -1.64 3.08
N THR A 27 -24.41 -1.34 4.17
CA THR A 27 -24.51 -2.25 5.32
C THR A 27 -25.09 -3.59 4.88
N GLY A 28 -24.38 -4.69 5.17
CA GLY A 28 -24.78 -6.05 4.82
C GLY A 28 -24.44 -6.49 3.41
N GLU A 29 -23.86 -5.63 2.58
CA GLU A 29 -23.48 -5.95 1.20
C GLU A 29 -22.06 -6.52 1.12
N THR A 30 -21.86 -7.55 0.28
CA THR A 30 -20.51 -8.10 0.06
C THR A 30 -19.69 -7.24 -0.89
N PRO A 31 -18.35 -7.18 -0.74
CA PRO A 31 -17.49 -6.43 -1.65
C PRO A 31 -17.60 -6.87 -3.12
N LEU A 32 -17.78 -8.18 -3.38
CA LEU A 32 -17.93 -8.69 -4.74
C LEU A 32 -19.24 -8.23 -5.38
N HIS A 33 -20.33 -8.24 -4.62
CA HIS A 33 -21.63 -7.78 -5.12
C HIS A 33 -21.57 -6.29 -5.48
N ALA A 34 -21.00 -5.47 -4.60
CA ALA A 34 -20.79 -4.05 -4.86
C ALA A 34 -19.98 -3.78 -6.14
N LEU A 35 -18.91 -4.55 -6.36
CA LEU A 35 -18.06 -4.45 -7.56
C LEU A 35 -18.79 -4.92 -8.82
N ALA A 36 -19.55 -6.01 -8.75
CA ALA A 36 -20.28 -6.57 -9.90
C ALA A 36 -21.38 -5.62 -10.38
N GLU A 37 -22.13 -5.01 -9.45
CA GLU A 37 -23.23 -4.11 -9.81
C GLU A 37 -22.78 -2.72 -10.22
N ARG A 38 -21.79 -2.17 -9.52
CA ARG A 38 -21.46 -0.74 -9.62
C ARG A 38 -20.06 -0.46 -10.14
N GLY A 39 -19.32 -1.50 -10.49
CA GLY A 39 -17.96 -1.39 -10.99
C GLY A 39 -16.96 -0.90 -9.93
N VAL A 40 -15.74 -0.66 -10.40
CA VAL A 40 -14.64 -0.16 -9.56
C VAL A 40 -14.83 1.33 -9.27
N GLU A 41 -14.67 1.73 -8.01
CA GLU A 41 -14.67 3.15 -7.58
C GLU A 41 -13.25 3.64 -7.29
N TYR A 42 -12.43 2.80 -6.66
CA TYR A 42 -11.03 3.11 -6.36
C TYR A 42 -10.17 1.84 -6.34
N VAL A 43 -8.85 2.01 -6.30
CA VAL A 43 -7.89 0.92 -6.13
C VAL A 43 -7.22 1.02 -4.77
N GLU A 44 -7.01 -0.12 -4.13
CA GLU A 44 -6.26 -0.24 -2.88
C GLU A 44 -4.89 -0.86 -3.18
N VAL A 45 -3.82 -0.06 -3.08
CA VAL A 45 -2.43 -0.53 -3.21
C VAL A 45 -1.96 -1.07 -1.85
N ARG A 46 -1.51 -2.32 -1.83
CA ARG A 46 -1.23 -3.09 -0.60
C ARG A 46 0.22 -3.56 -0.48
N CYS A 47 1.06 -3.23 -1.46
CA CYS A 47 2.47 -3.64 -1.52
C CYS A 47 3.43 -2.56 -1.01
N ILE A 48 3.01 -1.77 -0.02
CA ILE A 48 3.83 -0.71 0.59
C ILE A 48 4.12 -1.10 2.02
N ASP A 49 5.39 -1.31 2.34
CA ASP A 49 5.85 -1.56 3.70
C ASP A 49 5.82 -0.26 4.52
N LEU A 50 5.62 -0.40 5.84
CA LEU A 50 5.86 0.70 6.76
C LEU A 50 7.34 1.06 6.75
N ASN A 51 7.67 2.33 6.52
CA ASN A 51 9.02 2.84 6.64
C ASN A 51 9.35 3.18 8.11
N PRO A 52 10.19 2.39 8.81
CA PRO A 52 10.47 2.60 10.24
C PRO A 52 11.33 3.84 10.52
N LEU A 53 11.84 4.50 9.48
CA LEU A 53 12.60 5.74 9.58
C LEU A 53 11.68 6.97 9.64
N LEU A 54 10.37 6.79 9.42
CA LEU A 54 9.39 7.86 9.35
C LEU A 54 8.33 7.71 10.46
N PRO A 55 8.04 8.76 11.25
CA PRO A 55 7.03 8.69 12.31
C PRO A 55 5.65 8.20 11.88
N CYS A 56 5.22 8.57 10.68
CA CYS A 56 3.93 8.17 10.11
C CYS A 56 4.01 6.88 9.26
N GLY A 57 5.17 6.23 9.15
CA GLY A 57 5.39 5.05 8.31
C GLY A 57 5.43 5.32 6.80
N ILE A 58 5.05 6.52 6.35
CA ILE A 58 5.07 6.97 4.95
C ILE A 58 5.31 8.49 4.91
N ASP A 59 5.91 8.99 3.83
CA ASP A 59 6.12 10.42 3.60
C ASP A 59 5.43 10.92 2.32
N MET A 60 5.43 12.24 2.17
CA MET A 60 4.86 12.92 1.01
C MET A 60 5.54 12.53 -0.30
N GLN A 61 6.85 12.26 -0.27
CA GLN A 61 7.58 11.85 -1.47
C GLN A 61 7.07 10.50 -1.99
N THR A 62 6.82 9.55 -1.09
CA THR A 62 6.24 8.26 -1.43
C THR A 62 4.82 8.42 -1.96
N MET A 63 3.99 9.25 -1.32
CA MET A 63 2.61 9.51 -1.78
C MET A 63 2.58 10.16 -3.17
N CYS A 64 3.36 11.22 -3.42
CA CYS A 64 3.41 11.87 -4.72
C CYS A 64 3.93 10.95 -5.83
N PHE A 65 4.88 10.06 -5.52
CA PHE A 65 5.33 9.07 -6.50
C PHE A 65 4.24 8.04 -6.80
N LEU A 66 3.49 7.58 -5.80
CA LEU A 66 2.36 6.66 -6.02
C LEU A 66 1.28 7.30 -6.90
N ASP A 67 0.94 8.56 -6.68
CA ASP A 67 0.00 9.29 -7.54
C ASP A 67 0.51 9.34 -9.00
N THR A 68 1.79 9.65 -9.18
CA THR A 68 2.44 9.67 -10.50
C THR A 68 2.40 8.29 -11.17
N PHE A 69 2.78 7.25 -10.43
CA PHE A 69 2.82 5.88 -10.93
C PHE A 69 1.43 5.35 -11.30
N LEU A 70 0.42 5.60 -10.46
CA LEU A 70 -0.96 5.16 -10.71
C LEU A 70 -1.59 5.91 -11.88
N LEU A 71 -1.33 7.21 -12.02
CA LEU A 71 -1.79 7.97 -13.18
C LEU A 71 -1.08 7.53 -14.46
N PHE A 72 0.22 7.19 -14.39
CA PHE A 72 0.92 6.57 -15.52
C PHE A 72 0.29 5.24 -15.92
N CYS A 73 -0.01 4.36 -14.97
CA CYS A 73 -0.70 3.08 -15.24
C CYS A 73 -2.10 3.27 -15.85
N LEU A 74 -2.78 4.38 -15.57
CA LEU A 74 -4.06 4.72 -16.19
C LEU A 74 -3.90 5.16 -17.66
N LEU A 75 -2.82 5.87 -17.97
CA LEU A 75 -2.59 6.47 -19.29
C LEU A 75 -1.85 5.54 -20.26
N LYS A 76 -1.01 4.65 -19.73
CA LYS A 76 -0.21 3.69 -20.50
C LYS A 76 -1.12 2.60 -21.07
N ASP A 77 -0.99 2.32 -22.37
CA ASP A 77 -1.69 1.19 -22.99
C ASP A 77 -1.42 -0.11 -22.22
N SER A 78 -2.49 -0.79 -21.83
CA SER A 78 -2.45 -2.02 -21.04
C SER A 78 -3.20 -3.15 -21.77
N PRO A 79 -2.53 -3.87 -22.69
CA PRO A 79 -3.11 -5.04 -23.34
C PRO A 79 -3.52 -6.12 -22.33
N LYS A 80 -4.43 -6.99 -22.72
CA LYS A 80 -4.84 -8.12 -21.88
C LYS A 80 -3.65 -9.01 -21.56
N THR A 81 -3.42 -9.24 -20.27
CA THR A 81 -2.40 -10.17 -19.78
C THR A 81 -2.66 -11.58 -20.30
N ASN A 82 -1.63 -12.23 -20.83
CA ASN A 82 -1.68 -13.63 -21.22
C ASN A 82 -1.15 -14.58 -20.13
N ASN A 83 -1.30 -15.89 -20.31
CA ASN A 83 -0.88 -16.89 -19.30
C ASN A 83 0.63 -16.89 -19.02
N VAL A 84 1.46 -16.54 -20.01
CA VAL A 84 2.92 -16.44 -19.83
C VAL A 84 3.23 -15.25 -18.94
N GLU A 85 2.74 -14.05 -19.29
CA GLU A 85 2.92 -12.84 -18.49
C GLU A 85 2.40 -13.03 -17.06
N TYR A 86 1.22 -13.64 -16.92
CA TYR A 86 0.62 -13.93 -15.61
C TYR A 86 1.54 -14.79 -14.73
N ALA A 87 2.26 -15.76 -15.31
CA ALA A 87 3.21 -16.59 -14.58
C ALA A 87 4.56 -15.90 -14.30
N LEU A 88 4.97 -14.93 -15.13
CA LEU A 88 6.22 -14.19 -14.97
C LEU A 88 6.12 -13.07 -13.92
N ILE A 89 4.96 -12.41 -13.79
CA ILE A 89 4.73 -11.32 -12.83
C ILE A 89 5.12 -11.70 -11.39
N PRO A 90 4.60 -12.79 -10.78
CA PRO A 90 4.97 -13.16 -9.41
C PRO A 90 6.46 -13.52 -9.29
N GLN A 91 7.06 -14.11 -10.33
CA GLN A 91 8.49 -14.42 -10.33
C GLN A 91 9.35 -13.15 -10.33
N ASN A 92 8.96 -12.13 -11.11
CA ASN A 92 9.64 -10.84 -11.10
C ASN A 92 9.49 -10.14 -9.76
N ILE A 93 8.32 -10.21 -9.13
CA ILE A 93 8.10 -9.72 -7.76
C ILE A 93 9.06 -10.42 -6.79
N ASP A 94 9.12 -11.75 -6.79
CA ASP A 94 10.00 -12.52 -5.90
C ASP A 94 11.49 -12.17 -6.12
N ARG A 95 11.92 -12.09 -7.39
CA ARG A 95 13.28 -11.67 -7.75
C ARG A 95 13.61 -10.29 -7.18
N THR A 96 12.72 -9.31 -7.33
CA THR A 96 12.90 -7.96 -6.78
C THR A 96 12.87 -7.95 -5.26
N VAL A 97 12.00 -8.74 -4.61
CA VAL A 97 11.93 -8.82 -3.13
C VAL A 97 13.23 -9.37 -2.55
N TYR A 98 13.74 -10.47 -3.08
CA TYR A 98 14.91 -11.13 -2.51
C TYR A 98 16.25 -10.55 -2.98
N GLN A 99 16.30 -9.97 -4.19
CA GLN A 99 17.55 -9.55 -4.83
C GLN A 99 17.49 -8.15 -5.43
N GLY A 100 16.46 -7.34 -5.16
CA GLY A 100 16.24 -6.05 -5.83
C GLY A 100 17.33 -5.00 -5.67
N ARG A 101 18.26 -5.19 -4.72
CA ARG A 101 19.45 -4.32 -4.55
C ARG A 101 20.69 -4.82 -5.30
N ASP A 102 20.68 -6.04 -5.83
CA ASP A 102 21.74 -6.57 -6.67
C ASP A 102 21.78 -5.78 -7.99
N PRO A 103 22.91 -5.12 -8.33
CA PRO A 103 23.02 -4.36 -9.57
C PRO A 103 22.88 -5.21 -10.85
N GLU A 104 23.16 -6.52 -10.77
CA GLU A 104 23.10 -7.45 -11.89
C GLU A 104 21.75 -8.20 -11.99
N LEU A 105 20.77 -7.86 -11.14
CA LEU A 105 19.47 -8.52 -11.14
C LEU A 105 18.77 -8.36 -12.49
N LYS A 106 18.35 -9.49 -13.05
CA LYS A 106 17.54 -9.56 -14.27
C LYS A 106 16.10 -9.97 -13.99
N LEU A 107 15.18 -9.38 -14.73
CA LEU A 107 13.75 -9.68 -14.73
C LEU A 107 13.34 -10.34 -16.06
N LEU A 108 12.28 -11.14 -16.00
CA LEU A 108 11.76 -11.94 -17.10
C LEU A 108 10.79 -11.10 -17.96
N VAL A 109 10.98 -11.12 -19.28
CA VAL A 109 10.12 -10.46 -20.27
C VAL A 109 9.95 -11.39 -21.47
N GLY A 110 8.78 -12.03 -21.57
CA GLY A 110 8.56 -13.09 -22.56
C GLY A 110 9.58 -14.21 -22.40
N ASP A 111 10.30 -14.54 -23.48
CA ASP A 111 11.37 -15.55 -23.50
C ASP A 111 12.76 -14.96 -23.23
N SER A 112 12.83 -13.70 -22.78
CA SER A 112 14.08 -12.95 -22.58
C SER A 112 14.22 -12.41 -21.15
N GLU A 113 15.40 -11.88 -20.85
CA GLU A 113 15.69 -11.21 -19.60
C GLU A 113 16.25 -9.80 -19.84
N ILE A 114 15.87 -8.86 -18.97
CA ILE A 114 16.34 -7.47 -18.98
C ILE A 114 16.84 -7.11 -17.58
N LEU A 115 17.86 -6.25 -17.47
CA LEU A 115 18.31 -5.75 -16.17
C LEU A 115 17.20 -4.95 -15.49
N LEU A 116 16.98 -5.15 -14.18
CA LEU A 116 15.97 -4.42 -13.42
C LEU A 116 16.14 -2.90 -13.58
N ARG A 117 17.38 -2.42 -13.51
CA ARG A 117 17.71 -0.99 -13.60
C ARG A 117 17.47 -0.44 -15.00
N GLU A 118 17.79 -1.21 -16.02
CA GLU A 118 17.54 -0.84 -17.42
C GLU A 118 16.02 -0.74 -17.67
N TRP A 119 15.27 -1.75 -17.28
CA TRP A 119 13.81 -1.74 -17.48
C TRP A 119 13.12 -0.66 -16.64
N GLY A 120 13.57 -0.49 -15.39
CA GLY A 120 13.13 0.61 -14.54
C GLY A 120 13.40 1.97 -15.18
N GLN A 121 14.58 2.20 -15.77
CA GLN A 121 14.91 3.49 -16.37
C GLN A 121 13.98 3.80 -17.55
N LEU A 122 13.69 2.81 -18.41
CA LEU A 122 12.71 2.96 -19.49
C LEU A 122 11.33 3.38 -18.95
N LEU A 123 10.86 2.72 -17.88
CA LEU A 123 9.58 3.07 -17.26
C LEU A 123 9.58 4.47 -16.62
N PHE A 124 10.68 4.87 -15.99
CA PHE A 124 10.82 6.22 -15.45
C PHE A 124 10.81 7.26 -16.57
N ASP A 125 11.55 7.06 -17.65
CA ASP A 125 11.59 7.98 -18.78
C ASP A 125 10.18 8.19 -19.38
N GLU A 126 9.41 7.12 -19.52
CA GLU A 126 8.01 7.18 -19.97
C GLU A 126 7.06 7.84 -18.97
N MET A 127 7.33 7.72 -17.67
CA MET A 127 6.50 8.23 -16.59
C MET A 127 6.75 9.71 -16.29
N ARG A 128 7.92 10.25 -16.63
CA ARG A 128 8.31 11.64 -16.32
C ARG A 128 7.26 12.69 -16.75
N PRO A 129 6.67 12.64 -17.96
CA PRO A 129 5.65 13.61 -18.36
C PRO A 129 4.43 13.65 -17.43
N VAL A 130 4.11 12.56 -16.74
CA VAL A 130 3.00 12.49 -15.78
C VAL A 130 3.32 13.28 -14.51
N ALA A 131 4.56 13.21 -14.02
CA ALA A 131 5.00 14.02 -12.87
C ALA A 131 4.92 15.52 -13.20
N ASP A 132 5.41 15.90 -14.38
CA ASP A 132 5.39 17.29 -14.84
C ASP A 132 3.94 17.82 -15.03
N LEU A 133 3.02 16.96 -15.48
CA LEU A 133 1.59 17.28 -15.59
C LEU A 133 0.95 17.50 -14.21
N LEU A 134 1.23 16.63 -13.23
CA LEU A 134 0.72 16.76 -11.87
C LEU A 134 1.24 18.02 -11.19
N ASP A 135 2.52 18.35 -11.35
CA ASP A 135 3.12 19.59 -10.87
C ASP A 135 2.42 20.82 -11.47
N SER A 136 2.19 20.80 -12.80
CA SER A 136 1.50 21.89 -13.51
C SER A 136 0.05 22.07 -13.04
N ALA A 137 -0.69 20.97 -12.88
CA ALA A 137 -2.09 21.00 -12.47
C ALA A 137 -2.27 21.48 -11.01
N ASN A 138 -1.31 21.16 -10.14
CA ASN A 138 -1.36 21.49 -8.72
C ASN A 138 -0.52 22.73 -8.36
N GLN A 139 0.11 23.39 -9.33
CA GLN A 139 0.97 24.57 -9.14
C GLN A 139 2.08 24.32 -8.09
N THR A 140 2.73 23.16 -8.20
CA THR A 140 3.78 22.71 -7.27
C THR A 140 4.97 22.13 -8.04
N ASN A 141 6.02 21.76 -7.33
CA ASN A 141 7.15 20.97 -7.85
C ASN A 141 7.37 19.67 -7.04
N ALA A 142 6.41 19.31 -6.20
CA ALA A 142 6.51 18.18 -5.29
C ALA A 142 6.56 16.84 -6.03
N TYR A 143 5.83 16.68 -7.14
CA TYR A 143 5.80 15.44 -7.91
C TYR A 143 7.11 15.22 -8.65
N GLY A 144 7.64 16.24 -9.32
CA GLY A 144 8.95 16.19 -9.97
C GLY A 144 10.10 15.95 -8.98
N GLN A 145 10.04 16.56 -7.78
CA GLN A 145 11.01 16.28 -6.72
C GLN A 145 10.94 14.84 -6.23
N ALA A 146 9.73 14.35 -5.93
CA ALA A 146 9.52 12.96 -5.51
C ALA A 146 10.00 11.96 -6.58
N PHE A 147 9.71 12.24 -7.85
CA PHE A 147 10.14 11.45 -8.99
C PHE A 147 11.67 11.32 -9.05
N ASN A 148 12.40 12.44 -8.91
CA ASN A 148 13.88 12.41 -8.92
C ASN A 148 14.45 11.61 -7.74
N VAL A 149 13.83 11.69 -6.56
CA VAL A 149 14.24 10.89 -5.40
C VAL A 149 14.05 9.39 -5.67
N MET A 150 12.94 8.98 -6.29
CA MET A 150 12.71 7.58 -6.61
C MET A 150 13.63 7.07 -7.73
N MET A 151 13.95 7.92 -8.71
CA MET A 151 14.93 7.61 -9.76
C MET A 151 16.34 7.41 -9.19
N LEU A 152 16.72 8.19 -8.16
CA LEU A 152 17.98 7.95 -7.44
C LEU A 152 17.98 6.58 -6.77
N LYS A 153 16.88 6.15 -6.15
CA LYS A 153 16.77 4.81 -5.54
C LYS A 153 16.88 3.67 -6.56
N LEU A 154 16.48 3.91 -7.81
CA LEU A 154 16.64 2.94 -8.90
C LEU A 154 18.09 2.80 -9.35
N THR A 155 18.90 3.86 -9.29
CA THR A 155 20.30 3.87 -9.76
C THR A 155 21.31 3.65 -8.64
N ASP A 156 20.97 4.01 -7.40
CA ASP A 156 21.75 3.80 -6.18
C ASP A 156 20.97 2.92 -5.19
N GLY A 157 21.40 1.66 -5.05
CA GLY A 157 20.79 0.72 -4.09
C GLY A 157 20.96 1.14 -2.63
N GLY A 158 21.96 1.98 -2.32
CA GLY A 158 22.22 2.52 -0.98
C GLY A 158 21.17 3.56 -0.54
N ALA A 159 20.53 4.25 -1.49
CA ALA A 159 19.48 5.23 -1.22
C ALA A 159 18.12 4.61 -0.88
N THR A 160 17.99 3.27 -0.97
CA THR A 160 16.73 2.58 -0.64
C THR A 160 16.48 2.56 0.87
N PRO A 161 15.23 2.65 1.35
CA PRO A 161 14.93 2.57 2.78
C PRO A 161 15.47 1.30 3.46
N ALA A 162 15.45 0.17 2.74
CA ALA A 162 16.03 -1.09 3.23
C ALA A 162 17.55 -0.98 3.47
N ALA A 163 18.30 -0.37 2.54
CA ALA A 163 19.74 -0.18 2.71
C ALA A 163 20.04 0.83 3.84
N MET A 164 19.30 1.93 3.91
CA MET A 164 19.44 2.93 4.97
C MET A 164 19.18 2.33 6.36
N LEU A 165 18.15 1.49 6.48
CA LEU A 165 17.82 0.79 7.73
C LEU A 165 18.94 -0.17 8.15
N LEU A 166 19.46 -0.96 7.21
CA LEU A 166 20.58 -1.89 7.48
C LEU A 166 21.86 -1.16 7.87
N GLU A 167 22.12 0.01 7.26
CA GLU A 167 23.27 0.83 7.62
C GLU A 167 23.13 1.46 9.00
N GLU A 168 21.95 1.98 9.35
CA GLU A 168 21.69 2.50 10.71
C GLU A 168 21.88 1.40 11.77
N MET A 169 21.38 0.18 11.49
CA MET A 169 21.59 -0.97 12.37
C MET A 169 23.08 -1.30 12.55
N ARG A 170 23.85 -1.30 11.46
CA ARG A 170 25.29 -1.56 11.47
C ARG A 170 26.04 -0.49 12.24
N ALA A 171 25.76 0.79 11.97
CA ALA A 171 26.42 1.93 12.60
C ALA A 171 26.21 1.96 14.12
N ASN A 172 25.05 1.53 14.60
CA ASN A 172 24.72 1.46 16.03
C ASN A 172 25.10 0.13 16.69
N GLY A 173 25.58 -0.86 15.93
CA GLY A 173 25.87 -2.21 16.44
C GLY A 173 24.64 -2.91 17.03
N GLU A 174 23.46 -2.67 16.46
CA GLU A 174 22.18 -3.12 17.02
C GLU A 174 21.54 -4.26 16.21
N THR A 175 20.78 -5.11 16.90
CA THR A 175 19.92 -6.10 16.24
C THR A 175 18.67 -5.41 15.68
N TYR A 176 17.94 -6.11 14.80
CA TYR A 176 16.67 -5.59 14.29
C TYR A 176 15.68 -5.22 15.41
N TYR A 177 15.56 -6.08 16.43
CA TYR A 177 14.66 -5.82 17.56
C TYR A 177 15.05 -4.55 18.33
N ALA A 178 16.34 -4.37 18.60
CA ALA A 178 16.83 -3.18 19.30
C ALA A 178 16.55 -1.90 18.50
N MET A 179 16.80 -1.93 17.19
CA MET A 179 16.49 -0.82 16.28
C MET A 179 14.99 -0.51 16.26
N ALA A 180 14.14 -1.54 16.09
CA ALA A 180 12.70 -1.36 16.04
C ALA A 180 12.14 -0.75 17.35
N MET A 181 12.62 -1.23 18.51
CA MET A 181 12.24 -0.68 19.82
C MET A 181 12.71 0.76 20.02
N ARG A 182 13.92 1.09 19.55
CA ARG A 182 14.45 2.45 19.57
C ARG A 182 13.60 3.37 18.70
N LYS A 183 13.31 3.00 17.44
CA LYS A 183 12.43 3.75 16.54
C LYS A 183 11.03 3.94 17.12
N ALA A 184 10.44 2.89 17.71
CA ALA A 184 9.14 3.01 18.39
C ALA A 184 9.16 4.05 19.52
N THR A 185 10.23 4.09 20.31
CA THR A 185 10.42 5.07 21.39
C THR A 185 10.61 6.49 20.85
N GLU A 186 11.43 6.65 19.80
CA GLU A 186 11.63 7.93 19.11
C GLU A 186 10.31 8.46 18.53
N HIS A 187 9.52 7.61 17.89
CA HIS A 187 8.25 7.99 17.28
C HIS A 187 7.20 8.34 18.35
N ARG A 188 7.16 7.62 19.47
CA ARG A 188 6.34 7.99 20.63
C ARG A 188 6.70 9.38 21.13
N ALA A 189 7.99 9.66 21.33
CA ALA A 189 8.46 10.96 21.78
C ALA A 189 8.10 12.07 20.78
N TYR A 190 8.24 11.81 19.47
CA TYR A 190 7.86 12.72 18.40
C TYR A 190 6.38 13.15 18.49
N PHE A 191 5.44 12.21 18.65
CA PHE A 191 4.01 12.53 18.74
C PHE A 191 3.64 13.17 20.08
N GLN A 192 4.29 12.77 21.18
CA GLN A 192 4.06 13.41 22.49
C GLN A 192 4.51 14.87 22.51
N ALA A 193 5.58 15.21 21.79
CA ALA A 193 6.07 16.59 21.68
C ALA A 193 5.16 17.50 20.84
N LYS A 194 4.24 16.93 20.03
CA LYS A 194 3.34 17.66 19.14
C LYS A 194 1.88 17.24 19.39
N PRO A 195 1.31 17.57 20.56
CA PRO A 195 -0.07 17.22 20.85
C PRO A 195 -1.03 17.90 19.85
N PRO A 196 -2.16 17.24 19.51
CA PRO A 196 -3.19 17.84 18.66
C PRO A 196 -3.78 19.10 19.33
N SER A 197 -4.39 19.97 18.52
CA SER A 197 -5.10 21.15 19.05
C SER A 197 -6.25 20.72 19.98
N ALA A 198 -6.69 21.64 20.85
CA ALA A 198 -7.84 21.40 21.72
C ALA A 198 -9.10 21.04 20.91
N GLU A 199 -9.30 21.68 19.77
CA GLU A 199 -10.39 21.38 18.83
C GLU A 199 -10.29 19.96 18.26
N THR A 200 -9.11 19.56 17.78
CA THR A 200 -8.90 18.19 17.26
C THR A 200 -9.08 17.15 18.37
N THR A 201 -8.60 17.43 19.58
CA THR A 201 -8.79 16.55 20.74
C THR A 201 -10.27 16.39 21.10
N ALA A 202 -11.04 17.49 21.11
CA ALA A 202 -12.47 17.44 21.35
C ALA A 202 -13.21 16.65 20.28
N LYS A 203 -12.87 16.86 18.99
CA LYS A 203 -13.41 16.09 17.87
C LYS A 203 -13.18 14.59 18.05
N TYR A 204 -11.97 14.16 18.39
CA TYR A 204 -11.68 12.73 18.59
C TYR A 204 -12.41 12.13 19.79
N ARG A 205 -12.59 12.90 20.87
CA ARG A 205 -13.41 12.45 22.00
C ARG A 205 -14.87 12.22 21.58
N GLN A 206 -15.44 13.18 20.86
CA GLN A 206 -16.81 13.06 20.35
C GLN A 206 -16.96 11.84 19.41
N LEU A 207 -16.01 11.62 18.51
CA LEU A 207 -16.03 10.46 17.61
C LEU A 207 -15.94 9.12 18.38
N ALA A 208 -15.17 9.07 19.47
CA ALA A 208 -15.08 7.88 20.32
C ALA A 208 -16.38 7.61 21.10
N GLU A 209 -17.03 8.65 21.61
CA GLU A 209 -18.34 8.53 22.27
C GLU A 209 -19.41 8.09 21.26
N GLU A 210 -19.39 8.65 20.06
CA GLU A 210 -20.33 8.31 19.00
C GLU A 210 -20.14 6.87 18.50
N SER A 211 -18.90 6.40 18.34
CA SER A 211 -18.65 5.02 17.90
C SER A 211 -19.19 3.97 18.88
N LEU A 212 -19.03 4.21 20.19
CA LEU A 212 -19.58 3.35 21.24
C LEU A 212 -21.11 3.37 21.26
N ARG A 213 -21.72 4.54 21.04
CA ARG A 213 -23.18 4.65 20.93
C ARG A 213 -23.69 3.85 19.73
N ARG A 214 -23.08 4.03 18.55
CA ARG A 214 -23.45 3.29 17.33
C ARG A 214 -23.26 1.79 17.49
N GLN A 215 -22.20 1.34 18.18
CA GLN A 215 -22.03 -0.08 18.49
C GLN A 215 -23.21 -0.60 19.33
N THR A 216 -23.57 0.10 20.42
CA THR A 216 -24.71 -0.28 21.27
C THR A 216 -26.02 -0.31 20.48
N GLU A 217 -26.23 0.66 19.58
CA GLU A 217 -27.41 0.71 18.72
C GLU A 217 -27.49 -0.50 17.79
N ILE A 218 -26.36 -0.93 17.20
CA ILE A 218 -26.29 -2.14 16.36
C ILE A 218 -26.64 -3.37 17.19
N GLU A 219 -25.97 -3.57 18.33
CA GLU A 219 -26.18 -4.72 19.23
C GLU A 219 -27.63 -4.80 19.73
N ALA A 220 -28.28 -3.65 19.99
CA ALA A 220 -29.68 -3.60 20.41
C ALA A 220 -30.69 -3.80 19.26
N SER A 221 -30.26 -3.57 18.01
CA SER A 221 -31.10 -3.72 16.81
C SER A 221 -31.06 -5.13 16.21
N ASP A 222 -30.14 -5.98 16.67
CA ASP A 222 -30.00 -7.35 16.17
C ASP A 222 -31.25 -8.18 16.50
N THR A 223 -31.84 -8.76 15.45
CA THR A 223 -33.04 -9.61 15.54
C THR A 223 -32.76 -11.07 15.19
N LEU A 224 -31.59 -11.34 14.61
CA LEU A 224 -31.17 -12.67 14.19
C LEU A 224 -30.19 -13.26 15.21
N SER A 225 -30.18 -14.58 15.32
CA SER A 225 -29.04 -15.24 15.95
C SER A 225 -27.79 -15.05 15.07
N PHE A 226 -26.60 -15.15 15.69
CA PHE A 226 -25.36 -15.09 14.94
C PHE A 226 -25.29 -16.16 13.82
N ASP A 227 -25.80 -17.36 14.08
CA ASP A 227 -25.83 -18.46 13.11
C ASP A 227 -26.74 -18.13 11.91
N ASP A 228 -27.92 -17.55 12.16
CA ASP A 228 -28.85 -17.16 11.09
C ASP A 228 -28.29 -16.01 10.24
N PHE A 229 -27.64 -15.04 10.88
CA PHE A 229 -26.95 -13.97 10.18
C PHE A 229 -25.85 -14.53 9.26
N LEU A 230 -25.01 -15.43 9.78
CA LEU A 230 -23.91 -16.02 9.02
C LEU A 230 -24.43 -16.89 7.85
N ALA A 231 -25.52 -17.63 8.05
CA ALA A 231 -26.16 -18.41 7.00
C ALA A 231 -26.84 -17.54 5.93
N GLY A 232 -27.23 -16.31 6.25
CA GLY A 232 -27.73 -15.32 5.30
C GLY A 232 -26.61 -14.67 4.48
N TYR A 233 -25.47 -14.38 5.13
CA TYR A 233 -24.31 -13.73 4.51
C TYR A 233 -23.70 -14.53 3.35
N TYR A 234 -23.74 -15.86 3.40
CA TYR A 234 -23.13 -16.74 2.40
C TYR A 234 -24.08 -17.18 1.26
N ARG A 235 -25.30 -16.66 1.19
CA ARG A 235 -26.22 -16.93 0.08
C ARG A 235 -26.06 -15.91 -1.02
#